data_AF-A0A4P5T873-F1
#
_entry.id   AF-A0A4P5T873-F1
#
_cell.length_a   1.000
_cell.length_b   1.000
_cell.length_c   1.000
_cell.angle_alpha   90.00
_cell.angle_beta   90.00
_cell.angle_gamma   90.00
#
_symmetry.space_group_name_H-M   'P 1'
#
loop_
_entity.id
_entity.type
_entity.pdbx_description
1 polymer ?
#
loop_
_entity_poly.entity_id
_entity_poly.type
_entity_poly.pdbx_seq_one_letter_code
_entity_poly.pdbx_strand_id
1 'polypeptide(L)'
;MEQFLIIFHQQIKLQLLRRKNFINNSLFFLSFFIIFVLIITPLQSSFKIELSSESKYQSLITCASIFALLFSLLASSFEFLQEDFRDGTLEQIMIKCSNFEIYFFAKMIANWLSNCLFNVVLAVFLSWLLGLSVQFLTNFFLLFFLASLLINFICCFGASLAILQGSISLIAFIILPLILPIVIFSCLAILDNFAQHLKILLGLNIFLIPLLTFSSGVLAKIALD
;
A
#
# COMPACT_ATOMS: atom_id res chain seq x y z
N MET A 1 21.34 10.02 11.06
CA MET A 1 20.11 10.83 11.00
C MET A 1 20.14 11.82 9.84
N GLU A 2 21.20 12.60 9.66
CA GLU A 2 21.28 13.60 8.56
C GLU A 2 21.18 12.98 7.15
N GLN A 3 21.85 11.85 6.91
CA GLN A 3 21.77 11.13 5.63
C GLN A 3 20.32 10.73 5.28
N PHE A 4 19.55 10.23 6.25
CA PHE A 4 18.15 9.86 6.05
C PHE A 4 17.31 11.07 5.64
N LEU A 5 17.45 12.20 6.34
CA LEU A 5 16.68 13.41 6.04
C LEU A 5 16.98 13.96 4.64
N ILE A 6 18.25 13.94 4.23
CA ILE A 6 18.66 14.39 2.90
C ILE A 6 18.04 13.51 1.82
N ILE A 7 18.16 12.18 1.95
CA ILE A 7 17.59 11.22 1.00
C ILE A 7 16.07 11.39 0.96
N PHE A 8 15.42 11.44 2.12
CA PHE A 8 13.97 11.58 2.23
C PHE A 8 13.45 12.85 1.55
N HIS A 9 14.11 13.99 1.77
CA HIS A 9 13.74 15.25 1.14
C HIS A 9 13.89 15.20 -0.38
N GLN A 10 15.00 14.63 -0.87
CA GLN A 10 15.23 14.46 -2.30
C GLN A 10 14.15 13.57 -2.94
N GLN A 11 13.81 12.45 -2.30
CA GLN A 11 12.81 11.50 -2.79
C GLN A 11 11.42 12.15 -2.87
N ILE A 12 10.99 12.85 -1.83
CA ILE A 12 9.71 13.59 -1.85
C ILE A 12 9.70 14.64 -2.97
N LYS A 13 10.79 15.38 -3.13
CA LYS A 13 10.88 16.41 -4.17
C LYS A 13 10.75 15.81 -5.57
N LEU A 14 11.42 14.68 -5.83
CA LEU A 14 11.32 13.96 -7.10
C LEU A 14 9.90 13.46 -7.36
N GLN A 15 9.24 12.89 -6.35
CA GLN A 15 7.86 12.40 -6.47
C GLN A 15 6.86 13.54 -6.72
N LEU A 16 7.03 14.69 -6.07
CA LEU A 16 6.19 15.87 -6.29
C LEU A 16 6.39 16.50 -7.67
N LEU A 17 7.60 16.43 -8.23
CA LEU A 17 7.87 16.88 -9.60
C LEU A 17 7.20 15.97 -10.63
N ARG A 18 7.05 14.68 -10.33
CA ARG A 18 6.36 13.68 -11.16
C ARG A 18 4.86 13.66 -10.91
N ARG A 19 4.21 14.82 -11.05
CA ARG A 19 2.75 14.99 -10.83
C ARG A 19 1.89 13.97 -11.58
N LYS A 20 2.33 13.53 -12.76
CA LYS A 20 1.62 12.53 -13.57
C LYS A 20 1.42 11.22 -12.81
N ASN A 21 2.44 10.74 -12.09
CA ASN A 21 2.38 9.46 -11.37
C ASN A 21 1.44 9.54 -10.18
N PHE A 22 1.49 10.64 -9.42
CA PHE A 22 0.56 10.90 -8.32
C PHE A 22 -0.90 10.91 -8.80
N ILE A 23 -1.18 11.67 -9.87
CA ILE A 23 -2.52 11.75 -10.46
C ILE A 23 -2.97 10.36 -10.95
N ASN A 24 -2.11 9.65 -11.67
CA ASN A 24 -2.42 8.34 -12.22
C ASN A 24 -2.76 7.32 -11.12
N ASN A 25 -1.95 7.26 -10.06
CA ASN A 25 -2.22 6.38 -8.91
C ASN A 25 -3.56 6.70 -8.24
N SER A 26 -3.89 7.99 -8.05
CA SER A 26 -5.18 8.38 -7.47
C SER A 26 -6.37 8.05 -8.39
N LEU A 27 -6.21 8.17 -9.71
CA LEU A 27 -7.24 7.82 -10.70
C LEU A 27 -7.47 6.31 -10.75
N PHE A 28 -6.42 5.49 -10.70
CA PHE A 28 -6.56 4.05 -10.58
C PHE A 28 -7.29 3.66 -9.30
N PHE A 29 -6.91 4.25 -8.16
CA PHE A 29 -7.60 4.02 -6.90
C PHE A 29 -9.10 4.33 -7.01
N LEU A 30 -9.46 5.52 -7.54
CA LEU A 30 -10.84 5.93 -7.75
C LEU A 30 -11.59 4.96 -8.68
N SER A 31 -10.98 4.59 -9.81
CA SER A 31 -11.59 3.68 -10.77
C SER A 31 -11.91 2.33 -10.15
N PHE A 32 -10.95 1.68 -9.49
CA PHE A 32 -11.18 0.39 -8.84
C PHE A 32 -12.15 0.49 -7.67
N PHE A 33 -12.06 1.55 -6.86
CA PHE A 33 -13.00 1.77 -5.76
C PHE A 33 -14.44 1.87 -6.28
N ILE A 34 -14.68 2.69 -7.31
CA ILE A 34 -16.01 2.85 -7.92
C ILE A 34 -16.50 1.52 -8.51
N ILE A 35 -15.63 0.80 -9.24
CA ILE A 35 -15.98 -0.51 -9.81
C ILE A 35 -16.39 -1.49 -8.71
N PHE A 36 -15.61 -1.63 -7.64
CA PHE A 36 -15.95 -2.54 -6.55
C PHE A 36 -17.25 -2.15 -5.84
N VAL A 37 -17.45 -0.86 -5.57
CA VAL A 37 -18.70 -0.38 -4.96
C VAL A 37 -19.91 -0.62 -5.87
N LEU A 38 -19.77 -0.40 -7.18
CA LEU A 38 -20.82 -0.72 -8.16
C LEU A 38 -21.12 -2.21 -8.26
N ILE A 39 -20.16 -3.09 -7.96
CA ILE A 39 -20.39 -4.54 -7.91
C ILE A 39 -21.11 -4.92 -6.59
N ILE A 40 -20.70 -4.33 -5.46
CA ILE A 40 -21.22 -4.66 -4.12
C ILE A 40 -22.65 -4.14 -3.91
N THR A 41 -22.97 -2.94 -4.40
CA THR A 41 -24.28 -2.29 -4.20
C THR A 41 -25.48 -3.06 -4.78
N PRO A 42 -25.47 -3.62 -6.02
CA PRO A 42 -26.58 -4.43 -6.52
C PRO A 42 -26.67 -5.81 -5.87
N LEU A 43 -25.57 -6.34 -5.32
CA LEU A 43 -25.60 -7.59 -4.53
C LEU A 43 -26.47 -7.42 -3.28
N GLN A 44 -26.53 -6.21 -2.69
CA GLN A 44 -27.40 -5.90 -1.56
C GLN A 44 -28.89 -5.89 -1.94
N SER A 45 -29.24 -5.32 -3.11
CA SER A 45 -30.64 -5.22 -3.54
C SER A 45 -31.17 -6.51 -4.17
N SER A 46 -30.33 -7.24 -4.90
CA SER A 46 -30.76 -8.36 -5.74
C SER A 46 -30.86 -9.69 -4.97
N PHE A 47 -29.99 -9.92 -3.98
CA PHE A 47 -29.93 -11.24 -3.36
C PHE A 47 -30.86 -11.42 -2.15
N LYS A 48 -31.61 -10.40 -1.68
CA LYS A 48 -32.26 -10.43 -0.36
C LYS A 48 -31.34 -11.12 0.67
N ILE A 49 -30.03 -10.86 0.58
CA ILE A 49 -29.15 -11.20 1.67
C ILE A 49 -29.78 -10.41 2.79
N GLU A 50 -30.18 -11.09 3.85
CA GLU A 50 -30.33 -10.47 5.15
C GLU A 50 -28.95 -9.89 5.51
N LEU A 51 -28.57 -8.79 4.86
CA LEU A 51 -27.59 -7.83 5.30
C LEU A 51 -28.26 -7.07 6.45
N SER A 52 -28.71 -7.84 7.44
CA SER A 52 -29.33 -7.43 8.69
C SER A 52 -28.32 -6.77 9.63
N SER A 53 -27.09 -6.55 9.18
CA SER A 53 -26.03 -5.97 9.97
C SER A 53 -25.25 -4.99 9.09
N GLU A 54 -25.42 -3.68 9.35
CA GLU A 54 -24.65 -2.59 8.74
C GLU A 54 -23.13 -2.88 8.72
N SER A 55 -22.64 -3.66 9.68
CA SER A 55 -21.25 -4.14 9.78
C SER A 55 -20.77 -4.95 8.58
N LYS A 56 -21.63 -5.78 7.96
CA LYS A 56 -21.26 -6.56 6.77
C LYS A 56 -20.99 -5.66 5.58
N TYR A 57 -21.86 -4.68 5.34
CA TYR A 57 -21.68 -3.71 4.26
C TYR A 57 -20.41 -2.87 4.48
N GLN A 58 -20.20 -2.39 5.71
CA GLN A 58 -18.99 -1.66 6.12
C GLN A 58 -17.71 -2.48 5.90
N SER A 59 -17.73 -3.78 6.19
CA SER A 59 -16.61 -4.68 5.94
C SER A 59 -16.32 -4.90 4.46
N LEU A 60 -17.36 -5.00 3.63
CA LEU A 60 -17.23 -5.14 2.17
C LEU A 60 -16.63 -3.88 1.54
N ILE A 61 -17.04 -2.69 1.99
CA ILE A 61 -16.43 -1.42 1.58
C ILE A 61 -14.96 -1.37 1.98
N THR A 62 -14.63 -1.87 3.17
CA THR A 62 -13.23 -1.92 3.63
C THR A 62 -12.39 -2.89 2.82
N CYS A 63 -12.95 -4.04 2.47
CA CYS A 63 -12.33 -4.98 1.55
C CYS A 63 -12.07 -4.32 0.18
N ALA A 64 -13.09 -3.68 -0.39
CA ALA A 64 -13.04 -2.99 -1.67
C ALA A 64 -12.00 -1.87 -1.70
N SER A 65 -11.93 -1.05 -0.64
CA SER A 65 -10.96 0.04 -0.56
C SER A 65 -9.53 -0.49 -0.49
N ILE A 66 -9.28 -1.56 0.28
CA ILE A 66 -7.94 -2.15 0.42
C ILE A 66 -7.51 -2.78 -0.91
N PHE A 67 -8.41 -3.49 -1.60
CA PHE A 67 -8.12 -4.00 -2.94
C PHE A 67 -7.90 -2.87 -3.95
N ALA A 68 -8.70 -1.80 -3.93
CA ALA A 68 -8.49 -0.65 -4.80
C ALA A 68 -7.10 -0.02 -4.58
N LEU A 69 -6.66 0.11 -3.32
CA LEU A 69 -5.33 0.59 -2.98
C LEU A 69 -4.23 -0.38 -3.42
N LEU A 70 -4.44 -1.69 -3.27
CA LEU A 70 -3.53 -2.72 -3.75
C LEU A 70 -3.32 -2.58 -5.27
N PHE A 71 -4.40 -2.50 -6.05
CA PHE A 71 -4.29 -2.37 -7.51
C PHE A 71 -3.64 -1.06 -7.93
N SER A 72 -3.95 0.05 -7.25
CA SER A 72 -3.30 1.34 -7.54
C SER A 72 -1.80 1.29 -7.25
N LEU A 73 -1.40 0.66 -6.14
CA LEU A 73 0.00 0.50 -5.78
C LEU A 73 0.73 -0.49 -6.67
N LEU A 74 0.11 -1.59 -7.09
CA LEU A 74 0.70 -2.46 -8.11
C LEU A 74 1.01 -1.66 -9.37
N ALA A 75 0.04 -0.87 -9.87
CA ALA A 75 0.26 -0.06 -11.07
C ALA A 75 1.41 0.96 -10.91
N SER A 76 1.57 1.58 -9.73
CA SER A 76 2.55 2.65 -9.51
C SER A 76 3.92 2.19 -8.97
N SER A 77 3.98 1.07 -8.24
CA SER A 77 5.20 0.66 -7.52
C SER A 77 6.25 0.00 -8.41
N PHE A 78 5.92 -0.39 -9.64
CA PHE A 78 6.92 -0.92 -10.57
C PHE A 78 7.97 0.13 -10.98
N GLU A 79 7.57 1.40 -11.09
CA GLU A 79 8.48 2.51 -11.40
C GLU A 79 9.37 2.88 -10.20
N PHE A 80 9.03 2.40 -8.99
CA PHE A 80 9.70 2.76 -7.74
C PHE A 80 11.22 2.53 -7.78
N LEU A 81 11.69 1.39 -8.33
CA LEU A 81 13.11 1.06 -8.43
C LEU A 81 13.62 0.88 -9.86
N GLN A 82 12.74 0.64 -10.83
CA GLN A 82 13.18 0.36 -12.21
C GLN A 82 13.94 1.51 -12.84
N GLU A 83 13.51 2.75 -12.61
CA GLU A 83 14.19 3.91 -13.19
C GLU A 83 15.57 4.11 -12.57
N ASP A 84 15.65 4.02 -11.24
CA ASP A 84 16.92 4.14 -10.53
C ASP A 84 17.92 3.05 -10.93
N PHE A 85 17.42 1.84 -11.23
CA PHE A 85 18.23 0.72 -11.73
C PHE A 85 18.70 0.96 -13.16
N ARG A 86 17.80 1.41 -14.06
CA ARG A 86 18.12 1.65 -15.48
C ARG A 86 19.12 2.77 -15.70
N ASP A 87 19.06 3.83 -14.90
CA ASP A 87 19.96 4.99 -15.02
C ASP A 87 21.25 4.82 -14.20
N GLY A 88 21.48 3.64 -13.60
CA GLY A 88 22.69 3.34 -12.81
C GLY A 88 22.78 4.07 -11.47
N THR A 89 21.72 4.77 -11.05
CA THR A 89 21.73 5.52 -9.79
C THR A 89 21.83 4.61 -8.57
N LEU A 90 21.27 3.39 -8.63
CA LEU A 90 21.40 2.41 -7.55
C LEU A 90 22.86 1.97 -7.34
N GLU A 91 23.63 1.77 -8.40
CA GLU A 91 25.07 1.45 -8.32
C GLU A 91 25.84 2.60 -7.66
N GLN A 92 25.56 3.83 -8.07
CA GLN A 92 26.21 5.02 -7.49
C GLN A 92 25.87 5.18 -6.00
N ILE A 93 24.62 4.93 -5.63
CA ILE A 93 24.15 5.00 -4.23
C ILE A 93 24.76 3.88 -3.40
N MET A 94 24.93 2.68 -3.96
CA MET A 94 25.58 1.55 -3.28
C MET A 94 27.03 1.88 -2.93
N ILE A 95 27.77 2.56 -3.81
CA ILE A 95 29.15 2.99 -3.56
C ILE A 95 29.20 4.13 -2.52
N LYS A 96 28.23 5.05 -2.57
CA LYS A 96 28.26 6.29 -1.76
C LYS A 96 27.64 6.14 -0.36
N CYS A 97 26.64 5.29 -0.20
CA CYS A 97 25.91 5.13 1.07
C CYS A 97 26.47 3.94 1.85
N SER A 98 27.01 4.22 3.05
CA SER A 98 27.49 3.18 3.98
C SER A 98 26.37 2.21 4.41
N ASN A 99 25.13 2.70 4.53
CA ASN A 99 23.97 1.93 4.95
C ASN A 99 22.85 1.97 3.89
N PHE A 100 22.89 1.01 2.98
CA PHE A 100 21.91 0.89 1.90
C PHE A 100 20.45 0.67 2.39
N GLU A 101 20.28 0.05 3.56
CA GLU A 101 18.97 -0.17 4.17
C GLU A 101 18.27 1.15 4.56
N ILE A 102 19.04 2.15 4.99
CA ILE A 102 18.52 3.48 5.33
C ILE A 102 17.98 4.19 4.08
N TYR A 103 18.64 3.99 2.93
CA TYR A 103 18.16 4.48 1.65
C TYR A 103 16.80 3.87 1.29
N PHE A 104 16.67 2.55 1.37
CA PHE A 104 15.42 1.85 1.10
C PHE A 104 14.30 2.29 2.04
N PHE A 105 14.59 2.40 3.34
CA PHE A 105 13.62 2.86 4.33
C PHE A 105 13.10 4.26 3.99
N ALA A 106 14.00 5.21 3.74
CA ALA A 106 13.65 6.58 3.37
C ALA A 106 12.80 6.62 2.10
N LYS A 107 13.19 5.84 1.09
CA LYS A 107 12.50 5.80 -0.20
C LYS A 107 11.12 5.17 -0.10
N MET A 108 10.96 4.07 0.64
CA MET A 108 9.67 3.40 0.87
C MET A 108 8.70 4.31 1.63
N ILE A 109 9.16 5.03 2.65
CA ILE A 109 8.32 5.99 3.40
C ILE A 109 7.92 7.17 2.53
N ALA A 110 8.86 7.72 1.73
CA ALA A 110 8.54 8.80 0.79
C ALA A 110 7.44 8.33 -0.19
N ASN A 111 7.60 7.13 -0.76
CA ASN A 111 6.60 6.54 -1.64
C ASN A 111 5.23 6.36 -0.96
N TRP A 112 5.20 5.90 0.28
CA TRP A 112 3.95 5.79 1.05
C TRP A 112 3.31 7.16 1.28
N LEU A 113 4.08 8.16 1.71
CA LEU A 113 3.58 9.52 1.94
C LEU A 113 2.98 10.13 0.66
N SER A 114 3.63 9.94 -0.49
CA SER A 114 3.16 10.51 -1.74
C SER A 114 1.99 9.73 -2.34
N ASN A 115 2.02 8.39 -2.35
CA ASN A 115 1.02 7.60 -3.08
C ASN A 115 -0.11 7.06 -2.21
N CYS A 116 0.15 6.71 -0.95
CA CYS A 116 -0.85 6.08 -0.09
C CYS A 116 -1.63 7.09 0.73
N LEU A 117 -0.97 8.11 1.29
CA LEU A 117 -1.61 9.04 2.23
C LEU A 117 -2.79 9.77 1.58
N PHE A 118 -2.63 10.22 0.33
CA PHE A 118 -3.72 10.84 -0.41
C PHE A 118 -4.89 9.87 -0.65
N ASN A 119 -4.60 8.63 -1.04
CA ASN A 119 -5.61 7.60 -1.23
C ASN A 119 -6.33 7.23 0.08
N VAL A 120 -5.65 7.30 1.23
CA VAL A 120 -6.27 7.12 2.56
C VAL A 120 -7.30 8.20 2.83
N VAL A 121 -6.95 9.46 2.59
CA VAL A 121 -7.89 10.59 2.76
C VAL A 121 -9.06 10.47 1.78
N LEU A 122 -8.78 10.14 0.52
CA LEU A 122 -9.82 9.89 -0.49
C LEU A 122 -10.75 8.74 -0.09
N ALA A 123 -10.23 7.63 0.43
CA ALA A 123 -11.03 6.49 0.84
C ALA A 123 -12.01 6.83 1.96
N VAL A 124 -11.56 7.59 2.97
CA VAL A 124 -12.43 8.06 4.07
C VAL A 124 -13.49 9.02 3.52
N PHE A 125 -13.11 9.93 2.63
CA PHE A 125 -14.04 10.87 2.00
C PHE A 125 -15.10 10.15 1.15
N LEU A 126 -14.70 9.17 0.35
CA LEU A 126 -15.61 8.33 -0.43
C LEU A 126 -16.53 7.51 0.46
N SER A 127 -16.01 6.97 1.57
CA SER A 127 -16.79 6.23 2.56
C SER A 127 -17.84 7.11 3.24
N TRP A 128 -17.51 8.38 3.48
CA TRP A 128 -18.46 9.37 3.99
C TRP A 128 -19.55 9.71 2.97
N LEU A 129 -19.19 9.83 1.68
CA LEU A 129 -20.16 10.02 0.58
C LEU A 129 -21.14 8.84 0.43
N LEU A 130 -20.74 7.64 0.84
CA LEU A 130 -21.61 6.45 0.88
C LEU A 130 -22.58 6.45 2.09
N GLY A 131 -22.57 7.48 2.93
CA GLY A 131 -23.49 7.64 4.05
C GLY A 131 -23.13 6.80 5.28
N LEU A 132 -21.87 6.38 5.42
CA LEU A 132 -21.43 5.58 6.55
C LEU A 132 -21.29 6.40 7.84
N SER A 133 -21.48 5.75 8.98
CA SER A 133 -21.45 6.41 10.29
C SER A 133 -20.06 6.96 10.65
N VAL A 134 -20.03 8.03 11.45
CA VAL A 134 -18.77 8.65 11.92
C VAL A 134 -17.91 7.66 12.70
N GLN A 135 -18.54 6.78 13.49
CA GLN A 135 -17.85 5.74 14.24
C GLN A 135 -17.15 4.74 13.30
N PHE A 136 -17.80 4.35 12.19
CA PHE A 136 -17.14 3.55 11.16
C PHE A 136 -15.95 4.31 10.54
N LEU A 137 -16.11 5.57 10.17
CA LEU A 137 -15.06 6.34 9.48
C LEU A 137 -13.77 6.45 10.30
N THR A 138 -13.87 6.62 11.62
CA THR A 138 -12.68 6.68 12.50
C THR A 138 -11.94 5.34 12.57
N ASN A 139 -12.69 4.24 12.73
CA ASN A 139 -12.13 2.89 12.72
C ASN A 139 -11.54 2.53 11.35
N PHE A 140 -12.25 2.89 10.28
CA PHE A 140 -11.84 2.68 8.90
C PHE A 140 -10.55 3.43 8.59
N PHE A 141 -10.43 4.70 9.00
CA PHE A 141 -9.20 5.48 8.82
C PHE A 141 -8.00 4.79 9.47
N LEU A 142 -8.11 4.34 10.72
CA LEU A 142 -7.02 3.66 11.44
C LEU A 142 -6.60 2.36 10.75
N LEU A 143 -7.56 1.53 10.36
CA LEU A 143 -7.30 0.27 9.66
C LEU A 143 -6.66 0.52 8.31
N PHE A 144 -7.23 1.45 7.54
CA PHE A 144 -6.79 1.74 6.19
C PHE A 144 -5.40 2.40 6.17
N PHE A 145 -5.10 3.25 7.15
CA PHE A 145 -3.77 3.81 7.34
C PHE A 145 -2.72 2.70 7.58
N LEU A 146 -2.98 1.78 8.51
CA LEU A 146 -2.08 0.67 8.81
C LEU A 146 -1.96 -0.34 7.65
N ALA A 147 -3.07 -0.63 6.97
CA ALA A 147 -3.09 -1.51 5.81
C ALA A 147 -2.30 -0.89 4.65
N SER A 148 -2.49 0.40 4.39
CA SER A 148 -1.77 1.12 3.32
C SER A 148 -0.26 1.10 3.53
N LEU A 149 0.18 1.23 4.79
CA LEU A 149 1.60 1.19 5.15
C LEU A 149 2.18 -0.19 4.83
N LEU A 150 1.58 -1.26 5.33
CA LEU A 150 2.05 -2.62 5.02
C LEU A 150 2.05 -2.94 3.53
N ILE A 151 0.96 -2.63 2.83
CA ILE A 151 0.82 -2.94 1.40
C ILE A 151 1.90 -2.21 0.59
N ASN A 152 2.18 -0.94 0.91
CA ASN A 152 3.26 -0.20 0.26
C ASN A 152 4.62 -0.89 0.42
N PHE A 153 4.97 -1.31 1.64
CA PHE A 153 6.26 -1.98 1.88
C PHE A 153 6.34 -3.34 1.17
N ILE A 154 5.23 -4.09 1.10
CA ILE A 154 5.15 -5.35 0.36
C ILE A 154 5.32 -5.11 -1.14
N CYS A 155 4.66 -4.09 -1.69
CA CYS A 155 4.79 -3.71 -3.10
C CYS A 155 6.23 -3.26 -3.44
N CYS A 156 6.85 -2.44 -2.60
CA CYS A 156 8.25 -2.02 -2.79
C CYS A 156 9.23 -3.21 -2.69
N PHE A 157 8.99 -4.15 -1.78
CA PHE A 157 9.74 -5.41 -1.72
C PHE A 157 9.58 -6.23 -3.02
N GLY A 158 8.36 -6.32 -3.54
CA GLY A 158 8.09 -6.93 -4.85
C GLY A 158 8.82 -6.23 -6.01
N ALA A 159 8.95 -4.91 -5.98
CA ALA A 159 9.72 -4.16 -6.96
C ALA A 159 11.22 -4.47 -6.91
N SER A 160 11.80 -4.70 -5.72
CA SER A 160 13.18 -5.21 -5.59
C SER A 160 13.36 -6.60 -6.20
N LEU A 161 12.39 -7.51 -5.98
CA LEU A 161 12.40 -8.84 -6.60
C LEU A 161 12.30 -8.77 -8.13
N ALA A 162 11.52 -7.82 -8.66
CA ALA A 162 11.34 -7.63 -10.10
C ALA A 162 12.65 -7.29 -10.81
N ILE A 163 13.53 -6.54 -10.16
CA ILE A 163 14.85 -6.19 -10.70
C ILE A 163 15.75 -7.43 -10.74
N LEU A 164 15.72 -8.27 -9.70
CA LEU A 164 16.54 -9.47 -9.63
C LEU A 164 16.11 -10.55 -10.64
N GLN A 165 14.81 -10.77 -10.84
CA GLN A 165 14.30 -11.86 -11.68
C GLN A 165 14.06 -11.47 -13.15
N GLY A 166 14.18 -10.19 -13.50
CA GLY A 166 13.99 -9.69 -14.87
C GLY A 166 12.57 -9.87 -15.45
N SER A 167 11.60 -10.39 -14.68
CA SER A 167 10.24 -10.62 -15.15
C SER A 167 9.20 -10.24 -14.09
N ILE A 168 8.21 -9.44 -14.49
CA ILE A 168 7.17 -8.86 -13.62
C ILE A 168 6.11 -9.90 -13.20
N SER A 169 5.93 -10.99 -13.97
CA SER A 169 4.79 -11.92 -13.85
C SER A 169 4.82 -12.79 -12.58
N LEU A 170 6.00 -13.26 -12.15
CA LEU A 170 6.14 -14.15 -10.99
C LEU A 170 5.89 -13.43 -9.65
N ILE A 171 6.10 -12.11 -9.61
CA ILE A 171 5.99 -11.29 -8.40
C ILE A 171 4.55 -11.06 -7.96
N ALA A 172 3.60 -10.96 -8.90
CA ALA A 172 2.18 -10.80 -8.56
C ALA A 172 1.65 -12.01 -7.74
N PHE A 173 2.12 -13.22 -8.03
CA PHE A 173 1.75 -14.44 -7.31
C PHE A 173 2.33 -14.52 -5.88
N ILE A 174 3.47 -13.86 -5.62
CA ILE A 174 4.10 -13.83 -4.29
C ILE A 174 3.47 -12.73 -3.42
N ILE A 175 3.15 -11.59 -4.01
CA ILE A 175 2.56 -10.44 -3.29
C ILE A 175 1.15 -10.77 -2.80
N LEU A 176 0.33 -11.43 -3.63
CA LEU A 176 -1.07 -11.71 -3.31
C LEU A 176 -1.30 -12.46 -1.98
N PRO A 177 -0.61 -13.59 -1.70
CA PRO A 177 -0.78 -14.31 -0.44
C PRO A 177 -0.31 -13.51 0.79
N LEU A 178 0.67 -12.62 0.63
CA LEU A 178 1.14 -11.73 1.71
C LEU A 178 0.12 -10.64 2.06
N ILE A 179 -0.71 -10.23 1.10
CA ILE A 179 -1.71 -9.17 1.31
C ILE A 179 -3.02 -9.73 1.89
N LEU A 180 -3.35 -11.00 1.63
CA LEU A 180 -4.57 -11.62 2.15
C LEU A 180 -4.74 -11.46 3.67
N PRO A 181 -3.73 -11.71 4.53
CA PRO A 181 -3.85 -11.48 5.98
C PRO A 181 -4.23 -10.04 6.33
N ILE A 182 -3.69 -9.05 5.61
CA ILE A 182 -3.95 -7.63 5.85
C ILE A 182 -5.42 -7.32 5.56
N VAL A 183 -5.93 -7.81 4.42
CA VAL A 183 -7.33 -7.63 4.02
C VAL A 183 -8.26 -8.32 5.02
N ILE A 184 -7.98 -9.58 5.34
CA ILE A 184 -8.80 -10.41 6.24
C ILE A 184 -8.92 -9.74 7.61
N PHE A 185 -7.80 -9.38 8.24
CA PHE A 185 -7.83 -8.78 9.57
C PHE A 185 -8.45 -7.38 9.56
N SER A 186 -8.29 -6.61 8.47
CA SER A 186 -8.97 -5.32 8.35
C SER A 186 -10.49 -5.46 8.26
N CYS A 187 -10.98 -6.47 7.54
CA CYS A 187 -12.43 -6.74 7.44
C CYS A 187 -13.00 -7.27 8.76
N LEU A 188 -12.30 -8.22 9.40
CA LEU A 188 -12.70 -8.80 10.68
C LEU A 188 -12.71 -7.77 11.82
N ALA A 189 -11.86 -6.75 11.75
CA ALA A 189 -11.88 -5.64 12.69
C ALA A 189 -13.22 -4.87 12.69
N ILE A 190 -13.90 -4.82 11.56
CA ILE A 190 -15.20 -4.14 11.42
C ILE A 190 -16.37 -5.09 11.70
N LEU A 191 -16.23 -6.37 11.36
CA LEU A 191 -17.27 -7.38 11.57
C LEU A 191 -17.44 -7.78 13.03
N ASP A 192 -16.32 -8.06 13.72
CA ASP A 192 -16.35 -8.77 15.00
C ASP A 192 -15.79 -7.92 16.14
N ASN A 193 -14.47 -7.76 16.18
CA ASN A 193 -13.77 -7.09 17.29
C ASN A 193 -12.63 -6.21 16.77
N PHE A 194 -12.90 -4.90 16.76
CA PHE A 194 -11.97 -3.89 16.27
C PHE A 194 -10.64 -3.90 17.01
N ALA A 195 -10.66 -3.87 18.34
CA ALA A 195 -9.45 -3.73 19.15
C ALA A 195 -8.51 -4.94 19.00
N GLN A 196 -9.07 -6.15 18.88
CA GLN A 196 -8.28 -7.37 18.72
C GLN A 196 -7.57 -7.41 17.36
N HIS A 197 -8.31 -7.18 16.27
CA HIS A 197 -7.75 -7.25 14.93
C HIS A 197 -6.82 -6.07 14.61
N LEU A 198 -7.07 -4.89 15.19
CA LEU A 198 -6.15 -3.76 15.09
C LEU A 198 -4.80 -4.06 15.74
N LYS A 199 -4.76 -4.76 16.88
CA LYS A 199 -3.50 -5.21 17.51
C LYS A 199 -2.73 -6.16 16.61
N ILE A 200 -3.42 -7.06 15.91
CA ILE A 200 -2.79 -7.99 14.95
C ILE A 200 -2.18 -7.19 13.78
N LEU A 201 -2.92 -6.25 13.21
CA LEU A 201 -2.42 -5.37 12.14
C LEU A 201 -1.21 -4.53 12.60
N LEU A 202 -1.23 -4.00 13.83
CA LEU A 202 -0.08 -3.30 14.41
C LEU A 202 1.13 -4.24 14.57
N GLY A 203 0.92 -5.45 15.09
CA GLY A 203 1.97 -6.45 15.21
C GLY A 203 2.59 -6.80 13.86
N LEU A 204 1.76 -6.99 12.83
CA LEU A 204 2.21 -7.21 11.46
C LEU A 204 3.04 -6.02 10.93
N ASN A 205 2.60 -4.78 11.17
CA ASN A 205 3.34 -3.58 10.79
C ASN A 205 4.73 -3.55 11.43
N ILE A 206 4.79 -3.70 12.76
CA ILE A 206 6.04 -3.63 13.53
C ILE A 206 7.02 -4.72 13.09
N PHE A 207 6.53 -5.91 12.78
CA PHE A 207 7.37 -7.05 12.40
C PHE A 207 7.80 -6.99 10.92
N LEU A 208 6.86 -6.75 10.00
CA LEU A 208 7.13 -6.86 8.56
C LEU A 208 7.84 -5.64 8.00
N ILE A 209 7.59 -4.42 8.49
CA ILE A 209 8.21 -3.21 7.91
C ILE A 209 9.74 -3.28 7.97
N PRO A 210 10.39 -3.55 9.13
CA PRO A 210 11.84 -3.67 9.19
C PRO A 210 12.37 -4.81 8.31
N LEU A 211 11.68 -5.95 8.32
CA LEU A 211 12.10 -7.15 7.59
C LEU A 211 12.03 -6.96 6.07
N LEU A 212 10.96 -6.35 5.56
CA LEU A 212 10.79 -6.03 4.15
C LEU A 212 11.79 -4.96 3.69
N THR A 213 12.06 -3.96 4.53
CA THR A 213 13.07 -2.93 4.24
C THR A 213 14.45 -3.55 4.11
N PHE A 214 14.86 -4.37 5.10
CA PHE A 214 16.14 -5.06 5.07
C PHE A 214 16.26 -5.97 3.85
N SER A 215 15.24 -6.80 3.60
CA SER A 215 15.23 -7.74 2.49
C SER A 215 15.28 -7.03 1.14
N SER A 216 14.55 -5.93 0.96
CA SER A 216 14.57 -5.15 -0.27
C SER A 216 15.96 -4.57 -0.60
N GLY A 217 16.71 -4.15 0.44
CA GLY A 217 18.08 -3.66 0.29
C GLY A 217 19.06 -4.78 -0.05
N VAL A 218 18.93 -5.96 0.57
CA VAL A 218 19.76 -7.13 0.24
C VAL A 218 19.50 -7.60 -1.19
N LEU A 219 18.23 -7.72 -1.59
CA LEU A 219 17.86 -8.12 -2.96
C LEU A 219 18.42 -7.16 -4.01
N ALA A 220 18.35 -5.86 -3.74
CA ALA A 220 18.91 -4.86 -4.64
C ALA A 220 20.44 -4.93 -4.72
N LYS A 221 21.16 -5.27 -3.64
CA LYS A 221 22.62 -5.52 -3.72
C LYS A 221 22.93 -6.73 -4.61
N ILE A 222 22.23 -7.85 -4.38
CA ILE A 222 22.43 -9.07 -5.18
C ILE A 222 22.14 -8.85 -6.66
N ALA A 223 21.19 -7.97 -6.99
CA ALA A 223 20.87 -7.66 -8.38
C ALA A 223 21.89 -6.73 -9.07
N LEU A 224 22.79 -6.09 -8.30
CA LEU A 224 23.84 -5.19 -8.79
C LEU A 224 25.23 -5.87 -8.83
N ASP A 225 25.37 -7.05 -8.19
CA ASP A 225 26.57 -7.90 -8.19
C ASP A 225 26.58 -8.84 -9.42
#